data_AF-A0A1B0C382-F1
#
_entry.id   AF-A0A1B0C382-F1
#
_cell.length_a   1.000
_cell.length_b   1.000
_cell.length_c   1.000
_cell.angle_alpha   90.00
_cell.angle_beta   90.00
_cell.angle_gamma   90.00
#
_symmetry.space_group_name_H-M   'P 1'
#
loop_
_entity.id
_entity.type
_entity.pdbx_description
1 polymer ?
#
loop_
_entity_poly.entity_id
_entity_poly.type
_entity_poly.pdbx_seq_one_letter_code
_entity_poly.pdbx_strand_id
1 'polypeptide(L)'
;MAALVRFGNRSALQLVLASHKSWSVNRTIKTSSKKDDTTVAVPAPVTKEDFANPNPKNWVSYGFEYKNETDDRNATRSSFFFGLTLCIVWGTFVWSYLPDTLMRDWAQREGFLELRRREEAGADLVSPNYVDPANIILPSDEDLGDTEIII
;
A
#
# COMPACT_ATOMS: atom_id res chain seq x y z
N MET A 1 -15.75 -7.53 -17.53
CA MET A 1 -14.44 -7.40 -18.17
C MET A 1 -13.47 -6.91 -17.10
N ALA A 2 -12.60 -7.79 -16.59
CA ALA A 2 -11.77 -7.53 -15.42
C ALA A 2 -10.62 -6.56 -15.75
N ALA A 3 -10.53 -5.45 -15.02
CA ALA A 3 -9.42 -4.50 -15.14
C ALA A 3 -8.16 -5.12 -14.52
N LEU A 4 -7.22 -5.48 -15.38
CA LEU A 4 -5.91 -6.00 -15.03
C LEU A 4 -5.03 -4.83 -14.54
N VAL A 5 -4.94 -4.64 -13.22
CA VAL A 5 -4.01 -3.68 -12.62
C VAL A 5 -2.59 -4.18 -12.89
N ARG A 6 -1.92 -3.59 -13.89
CA ARG A 6 -0.50 -3.84 -14.18
C ARG A 6 0.34 -3.14 -13.11
N PHE A 7 0.76 -3.89 -12.09
CA PHE A 7 1.88 -3.48 -11.23
C PHE A 7 3.16 -3.45 -12.07
N GLY A 8 3.50 -2.27 -12.60
CA GLY A 8 4.80 -1.98 -13.18
C GLY A 8 5.88 -2.01 -12.09
N ASN A 9 7.02 -2.60 -12.40
CA ASN A 9 8.21 -2.83 -11.55
C ASN A 9 8.19 -4.09 -10.67
N ARG A 10 8.22 -5.25 -11.33
CA ARG A 10 8.56 -6.56 -10.72
C ARG A 10 10.06 -6.71 -10.36
N SER A 11 10.91 -5.73 -10.68
CA SER A 11 12.36 -5.81 -10.47
C SER A 11 12.77 -5.63 -9.00
N ALA A 12 12.02 -4.86 -8.21
CA ALA A 12 12.35 -4.62 -6.80
C ALA A 12 12.05 -5.84 -5.90
N LEU A 13 11.02 -6.63 -6.25
CA LEU A 13 10.65 -7.83 -5.49
C LEU A 13 11.59 -9.03 -5.75
N GLN A 14 12.33 -9.02 -6.86
CA GLN A 14 13.30 -10.07 -7.16
C GLN A 14 14.60 -9.91 -6.37
N LEU A 15 14.97 -8.70 -5.94
CA LEU A 15 16.21 -8.47 -5.21
C LEU A 15 16.11 -8.88 -3.73
N VAL A 16 14.91 -8.81 -3.13
CA VAL A 16 14.69 -9.20 -1.73
C VAL A 16 14.75 -10.72 -1.55
N LEU A 17 14.35 -11.50 -2.56
CA LEU A 17 14.41 -12.96 -2.51
C LEU A 17 15.82 -13.52 -2.72
N ALA A 18 16.74 -12.78 -3.35
CA ALA A 18 18.10 -13.27 -3.63
C ALA A 18 19.07 -13.10 -2.44
N SER A 19 18.75 -12.28 -1.43
CA SER A 19 19.67 -11.97 -0.32
C SER A 19 19.34 -12.69 0.99
N HIS A 20 18.25 -13.46 1.06
CA HIS A 20 18.05 -14.33 2.21
C HIS A 20 19.02 -15.52 2.10
N LYS A 21 20.16 -15.45 2.80
CA LYS A 21 20.81 -16.67 3.26
C LYS A 21 19.71 -17.50 3.91
N SER A 22 19.41 -18.67 3.33
CA SER A 22 18.52 -19.66 3.92
C SER A 22 19.06 -20.04 5.31
N TRP A 23 18.68 -19.27 6.33
CA TRP A 23 18.74 -19.73 7.70
C TRP A 23 17.59 -20.72 7.86
N SER A 24 17.87 -21.94 7.42
CA SER A 24 16.98 -23.08 7.60
C SER A 24 16.93 -23.39 9.10
N VAL A 25 15.99 -22.76 9.83
CA VAL A 25 15.55 -23.33 11.11
C VAL A 25 14.64 -24.49 10.79
N ASN A 26 15.22 -25.65 10.51
CA ASN A 26 14.48 -26.90 10.59
C ASN A 26 14.07 -27.08 12.05
N ARG A 27 12.83 -26.69 12.39
CA ARG A 27 12.22 -27.04 13.67
C ARG A 27 11.78 -28.50 13.58
N THR A 28 12.71 -29.41 13.83
CA THR A 28 12.42 -30.83 14.01
C THR A 28 11.64 -31.00 15.30
N ILE A 29 10.38 -31.43 15.19
CA ILE A 29 9.56 -31.82 16.35
C ILE A 29 10.06 -33.20 16.79
N LYS A 30 10.85 -33.24 17.88
CA LYS A 30 11.22 -34.48 18.57
C LYS A 30 9.97 -35.01 19.29
N THR A 31 9.53 -36.23 18.96
CA THR A 31 8.43 -36.95 19.63
C THR A 31 8.89 -37.79 20.83
N SER A 32 10.10 -37.54 21.34
CA SER A 32 10.65 -38.24 22.49
C SER A 32 10.09 -37.67 23.80
N SER A 33 9.63 -38.55 24.70
CA SER A 33 9.13 -38.21 26.04
C SER A 33 10.21 -37.76 27.03
N LYS A 34 11.48 -37.69 26.60
CA LYS A 34 12.59 -37.28 27.46
C LYS A 34 12.82 -35.77 27.34
N LYS A 35 12.61 -35.05 28.45
CA LYS A 35 12.96 -33.63 28.59
C LYS A 35 14.48 -33.49 28.45
N ASP A 36 14.94 -32.95 27.33
CA ASP A 36 16.32 -32.51 27.16
C ASP A 36 16.45 -31.10 27.75
N ASP A 37 17.25 -30.96 28.81
CA ASP A 37 17.72 -29.68 29.36
C ASP A 37 18.68 -29.00 28.37
N THR A 38 18.19 -28.64 27.19
CA THR A 38 18.93 -27.80 26.25
C THR A 38 18.73 -26.35 26.65
N THR A 39 19.52 -25.95 27.63
CA THR A 39 19.86 -24.58 27.97
C THR A 39 20.44 -23.88 26.73
N VAL A 40 19.57 -23.29 25.90
CA VAL A 40 19.97 -22.07 25.20
C VAL A 40 20.34 -21.10 26.31
N ALA A 41 21.59 -20.65 26.33
CA ALA A 41 22.18 -19.80 27.35
C ALA A 41 21.45 -18.44 27.45
N VAL A 42 20.27 -18.45 28.04
CA VAL A 42 19.74 -17.37 28.84
C VAL A 42 20.52 -17.47 30.16
N PRO A 43 21.11 -16.38 30.69
CA PRO A 43 21.81 -16.45 31.96
C PRO A 43 20.88 -17.11 32.98
N ALA A 44 21.32 -18.26 33.50
CA ALA A 44 20.58 -18.98 34.50
C ALA A 44 20.27 -18.01 35.66
N PRO A 45 19.07 -18.06 36.24
CA PRO A 45 18.78 -17.27 37.43
C PRO A 45 19.73 -17.67 38.56
N VAL A 46 20.69 -16.80 38.89
CA VAL A 46 21.72 -17.06 39.92
C VAL A 46 21.17 -16.77 41.33
N THR A 47 19.95 -16.25 41.44
CA THR A 47 19.42 -15.72 42.71
C THR A 47 18.12 -16.40 43.10
N LYS A 48 17.95 -16.64 44.42
CA LYS A 48 16.72 -17.23 44.99
C LYS A 48 15.45 -16.41 44.66
N GLU A 49 15.63 -15.10 44.41
CA GLU A 49 14.59 -14.15 43.98
C GLU A 49 13.95 -14.49 42.62
N ASP A 50 14.70 -15.15 41.73
CA ASP A 50 14.21 -15.50 40.39
C ASP A 50 13.29 -16.74 40.40
N PHE A 51 13.42 -17.61 41.40
CA PHE A 51 12.52 -18.75 41.63
C PHE A 51 11.25 -18.36 42.39
N ALA A 52 11.26 -17.21 43.06
CA ALA A 52 10.14 -16.68 43.84
C ALA A 52 9.19 -15.81 43.00
N ASN A 53 9.61 -15.36 41.82
CA ASN A 53 8.78 -14.56 40.93
C ASN A 53 7.74 -15.44 40.20
N PRO A 54 6.43 -15.14 40.31
CA PRO A 54 5.37 -15.85 39.60
C PRO A 54 5.29 -15.40 38.13
N ASN A 55 6.43 -15.18 37.48
CA ASN A 55 6.45 -14.96 36.04
C ASN A 55 6.19 -16.33 35.38
N PRO A 56 5.17 -16.49 34.52
CA PRO A 56 4.92 -17.78 33.88
C PRO A 56 6.19 -18.20 33.17
N LYS A 57 6.60 -19.44 33.48
CA LYS A 57 7.96 -20.00 33.40
C LYS A 57 8.74 -19.84 32.08
N ASN A 58 8.19 -19.22 31.05
CA ASN A 58 8.85 -18.94 29.79
C ASN A 58 8.21 -17.79 28.97
N TRP A 59 7.51 -16.84 29.61
CA TRP A 59 6.97 -15.69 28.87
C TRP A 59 8.08 -14.71 28.47
N VAL A 60 8.07 -14.30 27.20
CA VAL A 60 8.94 -13.27 26.64
C VAL A 60 8.06 -12.16 26.09
N SER A 61 8.35 -10.92 26.48
CA SER A 61 7.60 -9.74 26.04
C SER A 61 7.69 -9.54 24.52
N TYR A 62 6.58 -9.12 23.93
CA TYR A 62 6.48 -8.70 22.53
C TYR A 62 7.01 -7.27 22.28
N GLY A 63 7.43 -6.58 23.34
CA GLY A 63 8.01 -5.23 23.29
C GLY A 63 7.03 -4.11 23.61
N PHE A 64 5.79 -4.40 24.05
CA PHE A 64 4.83 -3.37 24.47
C PHE A 64 4.89 -3.15 25.97
N GLU A 65 4.98 -4.21 26.78
CA GLU A 65 5.12 -4.14 28.22
C GLU A 65 6.04 -5.27 28.72
N TYR A 66 6.94 -4.97 29.66
CA TYR A 66 7.94 -5.92 30.15
C TYR A 66 7.60 -6.52 31.51
N LYS A 67 6.67 -5.91 32.25
CA LYS A 67 6.35 -6.31 33.63
C LYS A 67 5.13 -7.22 33.74
N ASN A 68 4.12 -7.01 32.90
CA ASN A 68 2.85 -7.73 32.95
C ASN A 68 2.58 -8.48 31.65
N GLU A 69 2.45 -9.81 31.71
CA GLU A 69 2.17 -10.63 30.52
C GLU A 69 0.83 -10.29 29.86
N THR A 70 -0.21 -10.14 30.68
CA THR A 70 -1.58 -9.92 30.18
C THR A 70 -1.69 -8.62 29.39
N ASP A 71 -1.03 -7.58 29.88
CA ASP A 71 -1.10 -6.24 29.28
C ASP A 71 -0.29 -6.20 27.98
N ASP A 72 0.91 -6.80 27.98
CA ASP A 72 1.75 -6.94 26.78
C ASP A 72 1.02 -7.72 25.67
N ARG A 73 0.36 -8.83 26.03
CA ARG A 73 -0.37 -9.67 25.07
C ARG A 73 -1.61 -8.95 24.53
N ASN A 74 -2.33 -8.22 25.37
CA ASN A 74 -3.50 -7.45 24.96
C ASN A 74 -3.12 -6.28 24.06
N ALA A 75 -2.07 -5.54 24.40
CA ALA A 75 -1.54 -4.43 23.59
C ALA A 75 -1.02 -4.92 22.22
N THR A 76 -0.33 -6.06 22.20
CA THR A 76 0.13 -6.68 20.94
C THR A 76 -1.05 -7.06 20.05
N ARG A 77 -2.07 -7.74 20.60
CA ARG A 77 -3.25 -8.16 19.83
C ARG A 77 -4.06 -6.97 19.32
N SER A 78 -4.27 -5.96 20.16
CA SER A 78 -5.04 -4.78 19.77
C SER A 78 -4.30 -3.99 18.69
N SER A 79 -3.01 -3.72 18.86
CA SER A 79 -2.21 -2.96 17.88
C SER A 79 -2.18 -3.62 16.50
N PHE A 80 -1.96 -4.94 16.43
CA PHE A 80 -1.99 -5.65 15.15
C PHE A 80 -3.41 -5.76 14.58
N PHE A 81 -4.44 -5.93 15.42
CA PHE A 81 -5.81 -5.97 14.95
C PHE A 81 -6.23 -4.64 14.33
N PHE A 82 -6.07 -3.53 15.06
CA PHE A 82 -6.43 -2.20 14.57
C PHE A 82 -5.50 -1.73 13.44
N GLY A 83 -4.18 -1.90 13.60
CA GLY A 83 -3.18 -1.45 12.65
C GLY A 83 -3.19 -2.22 11.34
N LEU A 84 -2.99 -3.54 11.38
CA LEU A 84 -2.93 -4.34 10.14
C LEU A 84 -4.33 -4.62 9.61
N THR A 85 -5.25 -5.07 10.46
CA THR A 85 -6.54 -5.60 9.99
C THR A 85 -7.50 -4.47 9.62
N LEU A 86 -7.69 -3.49 10.49
CA LEU A 86 -8.65 -2.41 10.24
C LEU A 86 -8.05 -1.27 9.39
N CYS A 87 -6.84 -0.80 9.69
CA CYS A 87 -6.27 0.31 8.90
C CYS A 87 -5.75 -0.18 7.54
N ILE A 88 -4.94 -1.24 7.49
CA ILE A 88 -4.37 -1.69 6.21
C ILE A 88 -5.39 -2.47 5.39
N VAL A 89 -5.90 -3.60 5.86
CA VAL A 89 -6.78 -4.45 5.02
C VAL A 89 -8.09 -3.74 4.71
N TRP A 90 -8.81 -3.24 5.72
CA TRP A 90 -10.06 -2.53 5.48
C TRP A 90 -9.87 -1.18 4.80
N GLY A 91 -8.83 -0.41 5.14
CA GLY A 91 -8.54 0.85 4.46
C GLY A 91 -8.21 0.66 2.98
N THR A 92 -7.40 -0.35 2.64
CA THR A 92 -7.12 -0.68 1.23
C THR A 92 -8.33 -1.23 0.50
N PHE A 93 -9.19 -1.99 1.18
CA PHE A 93 -10.47 -2.43 0.63
C PHE A 93 -11.33 -1.23 0.26
N VAL A 94 -11.58 -0.31 1.19
CA VAL A 94 -12.37 0.90 0.91
C VAL A 94 -11.74 1.70 -0.24
N TRP A 95 -10.42 1.94 -0.19
CA TRP A 95 -9.72 2.66 -1.27
C TRP A 95 -9.93 2.00 -2.63
N SER A 96 -9.80 0.67 -2.71
CA SER A 96 -9.90 -0.08 -3.96
C SER A 96 -11.30 -0.04 -4.58
N TYR A 97 -12.33 0.15 -3.76
CA TYR A 97 -13.72 0.22 -4.18
C TYR A 97 -14.32 1.62 -4.08
N LEU A 98 -13.49 2.65 -3.88
CA LEU A 98 -13.95 4.03 -3.98
C LEU A 98 -14.50 4.28 -5.39
N PRO A 99 -15.59 5.05 -5.52
CA PRO A 99 -16.05 5.49 -6.83
C PRO A 99 -14.95 6.30 -7.52
N ASP A 100 -14.98 6.33 -8.84
CA ASP A 100 -14.01 7.04 -9.67
C ASP A 100 -13.96 8.53 -9.32
N THR A 101 -12.99 8.90 -8.49
CA THR A 101 -12.84 10.25 -7.93
C THR A 101 -12.33 11.27 -8.94
N LEU A 102 -11.73 10.80 -10.04
CA LEU A 102 -11.15 11.63 -11.08
C LEU A 102 -11.93 11.55 -12.40
N MET A 103 -13.11 10.90 -12.39
CA MET A 103 -13.97 10.73 -13.56
C MET A 103 -13.23 10.12 -14.79
N ARG A 104 -12.20 9.32 -14.56
CA ARG A 104 -11.40 8.66 -15.62
C ARG A 104 -12.21 7.64 -16.41
N ASP A 105 -12.99 6.81 -15.73
CA ASP A 105 -13.83 5.80 -16.36
C ASP A 105 -14.95 6.47 -17.17
N TRP A 106 -15.48 7.58 -16.65
CA TRP A 106 -16.45 8.40 -17.37
C TRP A 106 -15.81 9.06 -18.60
N ALA A 107 -14.67 9.71 -18.47
CA ALA A 107 -13.99 10.39 -19.57
C ALA A 107 -13.58 9.42 -20.67
N GLN A 108 -13.10 8.22 -20.31
CA GLN A 108 -12.81 7.17 -21.27
C GLN A 108 -14.06 6.73 -22.03
N ARG A 109 -15.18 6.51 -21.32
CA ARG A 109 -16.45 6.13 -21.93
C ARG A 109 -16.98 7.22 -22.87
N GLU A 110 -17.03 8.47 -22.41
CA GLU A 110 -17.53 9.58 -23.21
C GLU A 110 -16.65 9.82 -24.44
N GLY A 111 -15.32 9.72 -24.29
CA GLY A 111 -14.39 9.83 -25.41
C GLY A 111 -14.67 8.82 -26.53
N PHE A 112 -14.97 7.56 -26.21
CA PHE A 112 -15.35 6.56 -27.22
C PHE A 112 -16.68 6.88 -27.91
N LEU A 113 -17.66 7.39 -27.15
CA LEU A 113 -18.95 7.79 -27.72
C LEU A 113 -18.79 8.98 -28.65
N GLU A 114 -17.99 9.97 -28.27
CA GLU A 114 -17.77 11.17 -29.07
C GLU A 114 -16.97 10.88 -30.34
N LEU A 115 -15.93 10.04 -30.26
CA LEU A 115 -15.20 9.57 -31.45
C LEU A 115 -16.14 8.91 -32.45
N ARG A 116 -17.01 8.01 -31.99
CA ARG A 116 -17.97 7.34 -32.87
C ARG A 116 -18.93 8.33 -33.55
N ARG A 117 -19.46 9.31 -32.81
CA ARG A 117 -20.33 10.35 -33.38
C ARG A 117 -19.61 11.15 -34.47
N ARG A 118 -18.32 11.44 -34.30
CA ARG A 118 -17.51 12.19 -35.28
C ARG A 118 -17.15 11.36 -36.51
N GLU A 119 -16.82 10.08 -36.31
CA GLU A 119 -16.59 9.13 -37.41
C GLU A 119 -17.85 8.96 -38.28
N GLU A 120 -19.03 8.84 -37.66
CA GLU A 120 -20.31 8.76 -38.38
C GLU A 120 -20.63 10.06 -39.14
N ALA A 121 -20.21 11.22 -38.61
CA ALA A 121 -20.32 12.51 -39.28
C ALA A 121 -19.23 12.76 -40.35
N GLY A 122 -18.21 11.89 -40.45
CA GLY A 122 -17.06 12.08 -41.34
C GLY A 122 -16.19 13.29 -40.99
N ALA A 123 -16.26 13.78 -39.75
CA ALA A 123 -15.47 14.91 -39.25
C ALA A 123 -14.12 14.45 -38.68
N ASP A 124 -13.18 15.37 -38.53
CA ASP A 124 -11.90 15.09 -37.89
C ASP A 124 -12.10 14.59 -36.45
N LEU A 125 -11.31 13.59 -36.05
CA LEU A 125 -11.43 12.92 -34.74
C LEU A 125 -11.30 13.92 -33.58
N VAL A 126 -10.32 14.83 -33.67
CA VAL A 126 -10.09 15.89 -32.69
C VAL A 126 -9.90 17.21 -33.44
N SER A 127 -10.78 18.18 -33.18
CA SER A 127 -10.60 19.55 -33.67
C SER A 127 -9.31 20.16 -33.11
N PRO A 128 -8.44 20.75 -33.95
CA PRO A 128 -7.29 21.51 -33.48
C PRO A 128 -7.69 22.71 -32.61
N ASN A 129 -8.82 23.33 -32.95
CA ASN A 129 -9.35 24.49 -32.23
C ASN A 129 -10.35 24.00 -31.17
N TYR A 130 -10.05 24.27 -29.90
CA TYR A 130 -10.98 23.99 -28.80
C TYR A 130 -12.18 24.93 -28.80
N VAL A 131 -11.95 26.19 -29.17
CA VAL A 131 -12.97 27.24 -29.31
C VAL A 131 -13.17 27.53 -30.78
N ASP A 132 -14.41 27.74 -31.20
CA ASP A 132 -14.71 28.25 -32.53
C ASP A 132 -14.05 29.62 -32.74
N PRO A 133 -13.13 29.78 -33.71
CA PRO A 133 -12.44 31.03 -33.95
C PRO A 133 -13.41 32.19 -34.27
N ALA A 134 -14.62 31.91 -34.76
CA ALA A 134 -15.62 32.94 -34.99
C ALA A 134 -16.12 33.61 -33.69
N ASN A 135 -16.00 32.95 -32.54
CA ASN A 135 -16.37 33.50 -31.24
C ASN A 135 -15.23 34.31 -30.59
N ILE A 136 -14.03 34.31 -31.18
CA ILE A 136 -12.87 35.04 -30.67
C ILE A 136 -12.80 36.39 -31.40
N ILE A 137 -13.13 37.46 -30.69
CA ILE A 137 -12.95 38.83 -31.19
C ILE A 137 -11.50 39.22 -30.91
N LEU A 138 -10.69 39.22 -31.95
CA LEU A 138 -9.32 39.73 -31.87
C LEU A 138 -9.37 41.27 -31.91
N PRO A 139 -8.66 41.98 -31.01
CA PRO A 139 -8.48 43.42 -31.12
C PRO A 139 -7.79 43.77 -32.45
N SER A 140 -8.10 44.96 -32.98
CA SER A 140 -7.51 45.42 -34.23
C SER A 140 -6.05 45.85 -34.03
N ASP A 141 -5.25 45.84 -35.11
CA ASP A 141 -3.84 46.25 -35.04
C ASP A 141 -3.68 47.70 -34.53
N GLU A 142 -4.66 48.57 -34.73
CA GLU A 142 -4.68 49.94 -34.22
C GLU A 142 -4.86 49.99 -32.69
N ASP A 143 -5.61 49.05 -32.13
CA ASP A 143 -5.83 48.93 -30.68
C ASP A 143 -4.62 48.28 -29.96
N LEU A 144 -3.72 47.64 -30.71
CA LEU A 144 -2.54 46.93 -30.18
C LEU A 144 -1.34 47.85 -29.88
N GLY A 145 -1.28 49.04 -30.50
CA GLY A 145 -0.20 50.03 -30.29
C GLY A 145 1.21 49.44 -30.53
N ASP A 146 2.18 49.86 -29.70
CA ASP A 146 3.60 49.40 -29.75
C ASP A 146 3.86 48.16 -28.88
N THR A 147 2.86 47.31 -28.67
CA THR A 147 3.03 46.12 -27.81
C THR A 147 3.88 45.06 -28.53
N GLU A 148 5.02 44.68 -27.96
CA GLU A 148 5.87 43.61 -28.52
C GLU A 148 5.09 42.29 -28.59
N ILE A 149 4.90 41.79 -29.81
CA ILE A 149 4.33 40.46 -30.05
C ILE A 149 5.44 39.45 -29.77
N ILE A 150 5.39 38.81 -28.60
CA ILE A 150 6.26 37.68 -28.26
C ILE A 150 5.62 36.43 -28.87
N ILE A 151 6.29 35.87 -29.89
CA ILE A 151 5.88 34.66 -30.61
C ILE A 151 6.54 33.43 -29.97
#